data_AF-A0A830EI38-F1
#
_entry.id   AF-A0A830EI38-F1
#
_cell.length_a   1.000
_cell.length_b   1.000
_cell.length_c   1.000
_cell.angle_alpha   90.00
_cell.angle_beta   90.00
_cell.angle_gamma   90.00
#
_symmetry.space_group_name_H-M   'P 1'
#
loop_
_entity.id
_entity.type
_entity.pdbx_description
1 polymer ?
#
loop_
_entity_poly.entity_id
_entity_poly.type
_entity_poly.pdbx_seq_one_letter_code
_entity_poly.pdbx_strand_id
1 'polypeptide(L)'
;MDMLNELINRHRDIIIRVLRLGIDCCGDDCISRVTDWTRIKELNCRMYGLMIDPDQVHELLRRPSLIRSLLRMGINRLIIYPCATLDLVTLLGRLGFTVMNYITSDECPLTQEVVIHLDAYRIINLVRRGIVVYAHLYNPYIRERRDHMPDAYSVLNGNLEYLMKMGTRLYLILDVNDH
;
A
#
# COMPACT_ATOMS: atom_id res chain seq x y z
N MET A 1 2.78 -2.41 20.04
CA MET A 1 3.46 -3.09 18.90
C MET A 1 3.48 -4.60 19.08
N ASP A 2 3.72 -5.12 20.29
CA ASP A 2 3.89 -6.57 20.52
C ASP A 2 2.65 -7.42 20.18
N MET A 3 1.44 -7.00 20.59
CA MET A 3 0.21 -7.73 20.25
C MET A 3 -0.10 -7.76 18.74
N LEU A 4 0.21 -6.69 18.01
CA LEU A 4 0.01 -6.63 16.55
C LEU A 4 0.99 -7.57 15.84
N ASN A 5 2.25 -7.57 16.26
CA ASN A 5 3.26 -8.48 15.74
C ASN A 5 2.89 -9.94 16.03
N GLU A 6 2.43 -10.26 17.23
CA GLU A 6 1.92 -11.59 17.58
C GLU A 6 0.73 -12.01 16.71
N LEU A 7 -0.23 -11.12 16.48
CA LEU A 7 -1.40 -11.40 15.64
C LEU A 7 -1.01 -11.66 14.17
N ILE A 8 -0.11 -10.84 13.62
CA ILE A 8 0.46 -11.05 12.29
C ILE A 8 1.20 -12.39 12.24
N ASN A 9 1.99 -12.69 13.28
CA ASN A 9 2.74 -13.93 13.37
C ASN A 9 1.84 -15.17 13.41
N ARG A 10 0.70 -15.08 14.10
CA ARG A 10 -0.32 -16.14 14.15
C ARG A 10 -0.96 -16.38 12.79
N HIS A 11 -1.05 -15.36 11.92
CA HIS A 11 -1.71 -15.43 10.62
C HIS A 11 -0.73 -15.42 9.43
N ARG A 12 0.52 -15.85 9.63
CA ARG A 12 1.55 -15.88 8.56
C ARG A 12 1.18 -16.73 7.35
N ASP A 13 0.30 -17.72 7.51
CA ASP A 13 -0.13 -18.58 6.40
C ASP A 13 -0.93 -17.80 5.33
N ILE A 14 -1.66 -16.77 5.75
CA ILE A 14 -2.45 -15.92 4.86
C ILE A 14 -1.76 -14.59 4.52
N ILE A 15 -0.77 -14.17 5.29
CA ILE A 15 -0.01 -12.94 5.05
C ILE A 15 1.23 -13.27 4.21
N ILE A 16 1.22 -12.84 2.95
CA ILE A 16 2.31 -13.10 1.99
C ILE A 16 3.56 -12.30 2.36
N ARG A 17 3.39 -11.01 2.65
CA ARG A 17 4.47 -10.10 3.05
C ARG A 17 3.87 -8.94 3.84
N VAL A 18 4.68 -8.38 4.74
CA VAL A 18 4.36 -7.15 5.48
C VAL A 18 5.27 -6.04 4.98
N LEU A 19 4.67 -4.92 4.56
CA LEU A 19 5.33 -3.71 4.11
C LEU A 19 5.11 -2.59 5.12
N ARG A 20 6.12 -1.74 5.28
CA ARG A 20 6.12 -0.59 6.18
C ARG A 20 5.94 0.70 5.39
N LEU A 21 4.87 1.44 5.67
CA LEU A 21 4.61 2.75 5.07
C LEU A 21 5.15 3.85 5.99
N GLY A 22 5.85 4.83 5.42
CA GLY A 22 6.36 6.00 6.16
C GLY A 22 7.82 5.89 6.61
N ILE A 23 8.47 4.75 6.36
CA ILE A 23 9.93 4.61 6.53
C ILE A 23 10.61 4.85 5.19
N ASP A 24 11.60 5.75 5.19
CA ASP A 24 12.54 5.88 4.09
C ASP A 24 13.68 4.85 4.24
N CYS A 25 14.10 4.23 3.14
CA CYS A 25 15.31 3.41 3.05
C CYS A 25 15.39 2.16 3.96
N CYS A 26 14.56 1.17 3.67
CA CYS A 26 14.63 -0.15 4.33
C CYS A 26 14.63 -1.33 3.32
N GLY A 27 14.96 -1.08 2.05
CA GLY A 27 14.93 -2.09 1.00
C GLY A 27 13.52 -2.44 0.58
N ASP A 28 13.33 -3.65 0.07
CA ASP A 28 12.06 -4.08 -0.55
C ASP A 28 10.89 -4.22 0.44
N ASP A 29 11.07 -3.87 1.72
CA ASP A 29 10.08 -4.00 2.79
C ASP A 29 9.36 -2.68 3.14
N CYS A 30 9.69 -1.55 2.51
CA CYS A 30 9.00 -0.28 2.76
C CYS A 30 8.50 0.43 1.54
N ILE A 31 7.44 1.19 1.79
CA ILE A 31 6.85 2.17 0.91
C ILE A 31 7.13 3.54 1.51
N SER A 32 7.76 4.42 0.74
CA SER A 32 7.93 5.82 1.14
C SER A 32 6.73 6.65 0.68
N ARG A 33 6.22 7.53 1.54
CA ARG A 33 5.20 8.51 1.15
C ARG A 33 5.89 9.73 0.57
N VAL A 34 5.54 10.08 -0.66
CA VAL A 34 6.14 11.22 -1.35
C VAL A 34 5.48 12.50 -0.88
N THR A 35 6.21 13.28 -0.09
CA THR A 35 5.84 14.65 0.28
C THR A 35 6.65 15.69 -0.50
N ASP A 36 7.85 15.32 -0.95
CA ASP A 36 8.75 16.13 -1.78
C ASP A 36 9.64 15.22 -2.63
N TRP A 37 9.63 15.43 -3.95
CA TRP A 37 10.46 14.69 -4.90
C TRP A 37 11.96 14.94 -4.75
N THR A 38 12.36 16.09 -4.20
CA THR A 38 13.77 16.42 -3.94
C THR A 38 14.34 15.45 -2.91
N ARG A 39 13.63 15.25 -1.80
CA ARG A 39 13.97 14.25 -0.77
C ARG A 39 14.08 12.86 -1.38
N ILE A 40 13.08 12.41 -2.16
CA ILE A 40 13.11 11.08 -2.78
C ILE A 40 14.31 10.88 -3.71
N LYS A 41 14.69 11.92 -4.46
CA LYS A 41 15.86 11.86 -5.35
C LYS A 41 17.17 11.71 -4.57
N GLU A 42 17.24 12.25 -3.36
CA GLU A 42 18.42 12.16 -2.49
C GLU A 42 18.53 10.83 -1.76
N LEU A 43 17.44 10.05 -1.66
CA LEU A 43 17.44 8.72 -1.06
C LEU A 43 18.30 7.76 -1.90
N ASN A 44 19.51 7.44 -1.45
CA ASN A 44 20.38 6.49 -2.15
C ASN A 44 20.16 5.04 -1.70
N CYS A 45 18.91 4.57 -1.76
CA CYS A 45 18.51 3.28 -1.23
C CYS A 45 17.40 2.64 -2.07
N ARG A 46 17.23 1.33 -1.94
CA ARG A 46 16.10 0.61 -2.53
C ARG A 46 14.86 0.73 -1.63
N MET A 47 13.70 0.69 -2.25
CA MET A 47 12.40 0.62 -1.61
C MET A 47 11.42 -0.17 -2.46
N TYR A 48 10.38 -0.74 -1.84
CA TYR A 48 9.35 -1.50 -2.55
C TYR A 48 8.59 -0.64 -3.56
N GLY A 49 8.27 0.60 -3.16
CA GLY A 49 7.49 1.52 -3.97
C GLY A 49 7.27 2.86 -3.29
N LEU A 50 6.55 3.74 -3.99
CA LEU A 50 6.22 5.08 -3.52
C LEU A 50 4.70 5.21 -3.40
N MET A 51 4.22 5.72 -2.27
CA MET A 51 2.84 6.20 -2.14
C MET A 51 2.81 7.68 -2.53
N ILE A 52 2.00 8.01 -3.54
CA ILE A 52 1.96 9.33 -4.17
C ILE A 52 0.54 9.87 -4.26
N ASP A 53 0.39 11.16 -3.99
CA ASP A 53 -0.86 11.89 -4.17
C ASP A 53 -0.96 12.43 -5.62
N PRO A 54 -2.16 12.78 -6.13
CA PRO A 54 -2.36 13.25 -7.50
C PRO A 54 -1.46 14.43 -7.88
N ASP A 55 -1.27 15.40 -7.00
CA ASP A 55 -0.41 16.56 -7.26
C ASP A 55 1.06 16.15 -7.48
N GLN A 56 1.52 15.15 -6.73
CA GLN A 56 2.87 14.59 -6.86
C GLN A 56 3.03 13.84 -8.19
N VAL A 57 1.98 13.17 -8.67
CA VAL A 57 1.99 12.55 -10.01
C VAL A 57 2.19 13.60 -11.10
N HIS A 58 1.46 14.72 -11.03
CA HIS A 58 1.60 15.80 -12.00
C HIS A 58 3.01 16.42 -11.99
N GLU A 59 3.59 16.60 -10.81
CA GLU A 59 4.98 17.08 -10.67
C GLU A 59 5.99 16.09 -11.26
N LEU A 60 5.81 14.79 -11.01
CA LEU A 60 6.66 13.73 -11.58
C LEU A 60 6.63 13.76 -13.11
N LEU A 61 5.45 13.87 -13.71
CA LEU A 61 5.26 13.91 -15.17
C LEU A 61 5.93 15.13 -15.82
N ARG A 62 6.10 16.23 -15.08
CA ARG A 62 6.85 17.42 -15.54
C ARG A 62 8.37 17.25 -15.46
N ARG A 63 8.87 16.16 -14.86
CA ARG A 63 10.31 15.94 -14.59
C ARG A 63 10.81 14.61 -15.18
N PRO A 64 11.03 14.52 -16.51
CA PRO A 64 11.52 13.29 -17.14
C PRO A 64 12.87 12.76 -16.59
N SER A 65 13.73 13.65 -16.11
CA SER A 65 15.00 13.26 -15.46
C SER A 65 14.77 12.50 -14.16
N LEU A 66 13.75 12.88 -13.37
CA LEU A 66 13.40 12.23 -12.13
C LEU A 66 12.83 10.84 -12.38
N ILE A 67 11.92 10.69 -13.35
CA ILE A 67 11.37 9.38 -13.76
C ILE A 67 12.52 8.41 -14.08
N ARG A 68 13.47 8.83 -14.92
CA ARG A 68 14.64 8.00 -15.25
C ARG A 68 15.49 7.66 -14.04
N SER A 69 15.64 8.59 -13.09
CA SER A 69 16.38 8.36 -11.85
C SER A 69 15.72 7.28 -11.00
N LEU A 70 14.40 7.38 -10.75
CA LEU A 70 13.63 6.42 -9.96
C LEU A 70 13.74 5.01 -10.53
N LEU A 71 13.52 4.87 -11.84
CA LEU A 71 13.60 3.57 -12.51
C LEU A 71 15.01 2.97 -12.44
N ARG A 72 16.07 3.78 -12.54
CA ARG A 72 17.47 3.32 -12.38
C ARG A 72 17.78 2.87 -10.95
N MET A 73 17.11 3.45 -9.96
CA MET A 73 17.21 3.03 -8.55
C MET A 73 16.40 1.75 -8.27
N GLY A 74 15.62 1.27 -9.24
CA GLY A 74 14.72 0.12 -9.08
C GLY A 74 13.36 0.49 -8.49
N ILE A 75 13.08 1.79 -8.31
CA ILE A 75 11.80 2.29 -7.82
C ILE A 75 10.84 2.38 -9.00
N ASN A 76 10.07 1.32 -9.21
CA ASN A 76 9.14 1.21 -10.32
C ASN A 76 7.69 0.97 -9.88
N ARG A 77 7.37 0.92 -8.58
CA ARG A 77 6.00 0.75 -8.07
C ARG A 77 5.46 2.05 -7.53
N LEU A 78 4.29 2.47 -8.03
CA LEU A 78 3.60 3.68 -7.58
C LEU A 78 2.23 3.30 -7.02
N ILE A 79 2.01 3.59 -5.75
CA ILE A 79 0.71 3.48 -5.07
C ILE A 79 0.05 4.86 -5.12
N ILE A 80 -1.03 5.00 -5.87
CA ILE A 80 -1.67 6.32 -6.06
C ILE A 80 -2.88 6.44 -5.14
N TYR A 81 -2.88 7.49 -4.31
CA TYR A 81 -3.95 7.78 -3.34
C TYR A 81 -4.43 9.23 -3.43
N PRO A 82 -5.75 9.49 -3.60
CA PRO A 82 -6.78 8.54 -4.00
C PRO A 82 -6.50 8.00 -5.42
N CYS A 83 -7.20 6.94 -5.84
CA CYS A 83 -6.81 6.25 -7.06
C CYS A 83 -6.87 7.06 -8.36
N ALA A 84 -6.04 6.63 -9.31
CA ALA A 84 -5.91 7.22 -10.63
C ALA A 84 -6.93 6.69 -11.63
N THR A 85 -7.23 7.52 -12.64
CA THR A 85 -7.98 7.12 -13.83
C THR A 85 -7.23 6.07 -14.66
N LEU A 86 -7.95 5.32 -15.50
CA LEU A 86 -7.36 4.29 -16.36
C LEU A 86 -6.32 4.88 -17.34
N ASP A 87 -6.56 6.09 -17.84
CA ASP A 87 -5.64 6.78 -18.76
C ASP A 87 -4.32 7.10 -18.06
N LEU A 88 -4.38 7.58 -16.81
CA LEU A 88 -3.20 7.89 -16.02
C LEU A 88 -2.43 6.62 -15.63
N VAL A 89 -3.13 5.56 -15.24
CA VAL A 89 -2.55 4.22 -15.02
C VAL A 89 -1.80 3.75 -16.26
N THR A 90 -2.42 3.86 -17.44
CA THR A 90 -1.83 3.44 -18.71
C THR A 90 -0.61 4.28 -19.08
N LEU A 91 -0.67 5.60 -18.88
CA LEU A 91 0.44 6.51 -19.12
C LEU A 91 1.65 6.16 -18.25
N LEU A 92 1.45 6.03 -16.94
CA LEU A 92 2.51 5.66 -16.01
C LEU A 92 3.07 4.26 -16.29
N GLY A 93 2.21 3.33 -16.71
CA GLY A 93 2.60 2.01 -17.22
C GLY A 93 3.58 2.09 -18.39
N ARG A 94 3.28 2.94 -19.39
CA ARG A 94 4.17 3.17 -20.55
C ARG A 94 5.50 3.82 -20.16
N LEU A 95 5.53 4.56 -19.05
CA LEU A 95 6.76 5.14 -18.49
C LEU A 95 7.60 4.12 -17.71
N GLY A 96 7.14 2.88 -17.56
CA GLY A 96 7.87 1.80 -16.89
C GLY A 96 7.48 1.59 -15.43
N PHE A 97 6.41 2.25 -14.95
CA PHE A 97 5.90 2.04 -13.60
C PHE A 97 4.84 0.93 -13.56
N THR A 98 4.88 0.11 -12.52
CA THR A 98 3.72 -0.68 -12.09
C THR A 98 2.87 0.19 -11.17
N VAL A 99 1.64 0.45 -11.57
CA VAL A 99 0.71 1.30 -10.81
C VAL A 99 -0.22 0.43 -9.98
N MET A 100 -0.36 0.81 -8.71
CA MET A 100 -1.26 0.22 -7.74
C MET A 100 -2.28 1.28 -7.33
N ASN A 101 -3.53 1.12 -7.74
CA ASN A 101 -4.56 2.05 -7.31
C ASN A 101 -4.94 1.80 -5.85
N TYR A 102 -5.02 2.87 -5.06
CA TYR A 102 -5.61 2.83 -3.72
C TYR A 102 -7.12 3.00 -3.83
N ILE A 103 -7.85 1.92 -3.60
CA ILE A 103 -9.30 1.87 -3.76
C ILE A 103 -10.01 2.58 -2.60
N THR A 104 -10.53 3.78 -2.86
CA THR A 104 -11.35 4.56 -1.92
C THR A 104 -12.84 4.59 -2.29
N SER A 105 -13.21 4.19 -3.51
CA SER A 105 -14.59 4.11 -4.00
C SER A 105 -14.77 2.93 -4.97
N ASP A 106 -16.00 2.67 -5.42
CA ASP A 106 -16.29 1.62 -6.41
C ASP A 106 -16.04 2.04 -7.86
N GLU A 107 -15.93 3.34 -8.12
CA GLU A 107 -15.58 3.89 -9.44
C GLU A 107 -14.08 3.79 -9.76
N CYS A 108 -13.30 3.35 -8.78
CA CYS A 108 -11.87 3.24 -8.86
C CYS A 108 -11.44 2.17 -9.88
N PRO A 109 -10.67 2.52 -10.94
CA PRO A 109 -10.20 1.55 -11.91
C PRO A 109 -9.33 0.47 -11.24
N LEU A 110 -9.64 -0.79 -11.51
CA LEU A 110 -8.88 -1.91 -10.97
C LEU A 110 -7.61 -2.15 -11.79
N THR A 111 -6.49 -2.20 -11.08
CA THR A 111 -5.18 -2.62 -11.60
C THR A 111 -4.92 -4.09 -11.25
N GLN A 112 -3.86 -4.69 -11.80
CA GLN A 112 -3.46 -6.07 -11.44
C GLN A 112 -3.11 -6.21 -9.95
N GLU A 113 -2.60 -5.12 -9.37
CA GLU A 113 -2.29 -5.00 -7.96
C GLU A 113 -3.02 -3.78 -7.39
N VAL A 114 -3.69 -3.91 -6.25
CA VAL A 114 -4.47 -2.81 -5.66
C VAL A 114 -4.16 -2.68 -4.17
N VAL A 115 -4.24 -1.45 -3.66
CA VAL A 115 -4.23 -1.17 -2.23
C VAL A 115 -5.65 -0.88 -1.77
N ILE A 116 -6.05 -1.41 -0.63
CA ILE A 116 -7.37 -1.18 -0.08
C ILE A 116 -7.32 -1.19 1.45
N HIS A 117 -8.24 -0.47 2.09
CA HIS A 117 -8.50 -0.65 3.52
C HIS A 117 -8.87 -2.11 3.83
N LEU A 118 -8.57 -2.56 5.05
CA LEU A 118 -8.90 -3.92 5.47
C LEU A 118 -10.43 -4.13 5.51
N ASP A 119 -10.95 -4.70 4.43
CA ASP A 119 -12.33 -5.16 4.28
C ASP A 119 -12.30 -6.59 3.74
N ALA A 120 -12.57 -7.57 4.61
CA ALA A 120 -12.44 -8.97 4.23
C ALA A 120 -13.33 -9.35 3.03
N TYR A 121 -14.57 -8.86 2.95
CA TYR A 121 -15.48 -9.21 1.85
C TYR A 121 -14.96 -8.68 0.51
N ARG A 122 -14.53 -7.42 0.49
CA ARG A 122 -14.01 -6.79 -0.72
C ARG A 122 -12.67 -7.42 -1.13
N ILE A 123 -11.79 -7.72 -0.18
CA ILE A 123 -10.53 -8.44 -0.41
C ILE A 123 -10.80 -9.81 -1.05
N ILE A 124 -11.69 -10.62 -0.48
CA ILE A 124 -12.04 -11.96 -1.01
C ILE A 124 -12.52 -11.86 -2.46
N ASN A 125 -13.41 -10.90 -2.74
CA ASN A 125 -13.94 -10.70 -4.09
C ASN A 125 -12.85 -10.29 -5.09
N LEU A 126 -11.92 -9.41 -4.69
CA LEU A 126 -10.80 -8.99 -5.54
C LEU A 126 -9.81 -10.15 -5.79
N VAL A 127 -9.43 -10.88 -4.75
CA VAL A 127 -8.50 -12.03 -4.87
C VAL A 127 -9.09 -13.13 -5.75
N ARG A 128 -10.38 -13.43 -5.61
CA ARG A 128 -11.08 -14.41 -6.48
C ARG A 128 -11.11 -14.01 -7.95
N ARG A 129 -11.00 -12.70 -8.24
CA ARG A 129 -10.87 -12.18 -9.60
C ARG A 129 -9.42 -12.19 -10.11
N GLY A 130 -8.49 -12.76 -9.35
CA GLY A 130 -7.06 -12.83 -9.69
C GLY A 130 -6.28 -11.54 -9.42
N ILE A 131 -6.85 -10.60 -8.66
CA ILE A 131 -6.18 -9.33 -8.32
C ILE A 131 -5.30 -9.54 -7.09
N VAL A 132 -4.07 -9.04 -7.15
CA VAL A 132 -3.17 -9.02 -5.98
C VAL A 132 -3.57 -7.88 -5.06
N VAL A 133 -3.86 -8.20 -3.80
CA VAL A 133 -4.40 -7.23 -2.85
C VAL A 133 -3.41 -6.92 -1.74
N TYR A 134 -3.22 -5.63 -1.52
CA TYR A 134 -2.45 -5.04 -0.42
C TYR A 134 -3.44 -4.41 0.55
N ALA A 135 -3.70 -5.10 1.65
CA ALA A 135 -4.53 -4.56 2.71
C ALA A 135 -3.71 -3.55 3.53
N HIS A 136 -4.20 -2.32 3.60
CA HIS A 136 -3.57 -1.24 4.35
C HIS A 136 -4.23 -1.08 5.72
N LEU A 137 -3.44 -1.23 6.78
CA LEU A 137 -3.83 -0.96 8.16
C LEU A 137 -3.37 0.45 8.55
N TYR A 138 -4.28 1.41 8.42
CA TYR A 138 -4.02 2.81 8.69
C TYR A 138 -4.18 3.15 10.19
N ASN A 139 -3.37 4.10 10.64
CA ASN A 139 -3.14 4.49 12.02
C ASN A 139 -4.35 4.96 12.90
N PRO A 140 -5.46 5.51 12.38
CA PRO A 140 -6.69 5.77 13.14
C PRO A 140 -7.31 4.54 13.81
N TYR A 141 -6.95 3.31 13.39
CA TYR A 141 -7.29 2.10 14.15
C TYR A 141 -6.26 1.79 15.25
N ILE A 142 -5.03 2.27 15.13
CA ILE A 142 -3.86 1.93 15.96
C ILE A 142 -3.61 2.96 17.08
N ARG A 143 -4.02 4.22 16.92
CA ARG A 143 -3.88 5.29 17.92
C ARG A 143 -5.21 5.61 18.61
N GLU A 144 -5.24 5.25 19.89
CA GLU A 144 -6.18 5.56 20.96
C GLU A 144 -7.30 6.63 20.77
N ARG A 145 -8.49 6.24 21.25
CA ARG A 145 -9.67 7.01 21.71
C ARG A 145 -10.73 7.46 20.69
N ARG A 146 -11.77 6.62 20.57
CA ARG A 146 -13.13 6.96 21.04
C ARG A 146 -13.67 5.76 21.80
N ASP A 147 -14.33 5.95 22.93
CA ASP A 147 -14.82 4.89 23.85
C ASP A 147 -15.85 3.91 23.23
N HIS A 148 -16.02 3.93 21.90
CA HIS A 148 -17.05 3.22 21.16
C HIS A 148 -16.55 2.60 19.84
N MET A 149 -15.24 2.63 19.54
CA MET A 149 -14.70 1.91 18.36
C MET A 149 -14.07 0.58 18.79
N PRO A 150 -14.35 -0.54 18.09
CA PRO A 150 -13.73 -1.81 18.39
C PRO A 150 -12.21 -1.70 18.25
N ASP A 151 -11.47 -2.26 19.22
CA ASP A 151 -10.01 -2.32 19.23
C ASP A 151 -9.48 -2.80 17.87
N ALA A 152 -8.48 -2.11 17.29
CA ALA A 152 -7.78 -2.49 16.07
C ALA A 152 -7.47 -3.99 16.04
N TYR A 153 -7.06 -4.52 17.18
CA TYR A 153 -6.75 -5.93 17.35
C TYR A 153 -7.97 -6.82 17.06
N SER A 154 -9.15 -6.47 17.57
CA SER A 154 -10.38 -7.24 17.38
C SER A 154 -10.89 -7.19 15.94
N VAL A 155 -10.85 -6.00 15.32
CA VAL A 155 -11.23 -5.83 13.91
C VAL A 155 -10.26 -6.59 13.00
N LEU A 156 -8.96 -6.46 13.25
CA LEU A 156 -7.93 -7.14 12.48
C LEU A 156 -8.04 -8.66 12.65
N ASN A 157 -8.19 -9.16 13.87
CA ASN A 157 -8.32 -10.58 14.15
C ASN A 157 -9.55 -11.18 13.44
N GLY A 158 -10.72 -10.56 13.57
CA GLY A 158 -11.94 -11.05 12.92
C GLY A 158 -11.83 -11.09 11.38
N ASN A 159 -11.24 -10.06 10.77
CA ASN A 159 -11.02 -10.03 9.33
C ASN A 159 -10.00 -11.09 8.88
N LEU A 160 -8.87 -11.23 9.58
CA LEU A 160 -7.85 -12.23 9.25
C LEU A 160 -8.36 -13.67 9.43
N GLU A 161 -9.10 -13.95 10.51
CA GLU A 161 -9.73 -15.26 10.71
C GLU A 161 -10.72 -15.60 9.60
N TYR A 162 -11.52 -14.62 9.15
CA TYR A 162 -12.45 -14.82 8.06
C TYR A 162 -11.72 -15.06 6.72
N LEU A 163 -10.67 -14.29 6.44
CA LEU A 163 -9.82 -14.49 5.25
C LEU A 163 -9.15 -15.86 5.25
N MET A 164 -8.71 -16.33 6.43
CA MET A 164 -8.15 -17.68 6.62
C MET A 164 -9.18 -18.78 6.33
N LYS A 165 -10.40 -18.68 6.87
CA LYS A 165 -11.48 -19.63 6.57
C LYS A 165 -11.79 -19.71 5.07
N MET A 166 -11.58 -18.61 4.36
CA MET A 166 -11.82 -18.48 2.92
C MET A 166 -10.56 -18.77 2.07
N GLY A 167 -9.44 -19.19 2.68
CA GLY A 167 -8.20 -19.51 1.98
C GLY A 167 -7.60 -18.32 1.20
N THR A 168 -7.92 -17.09 1.61
CA THR A 168 -7.55 -15.87 0.90
C THR A 168 -6.25 -15.32 1.46
N ARG A 169 -5.24 -15.13 0.58
CA ARG A 169 -3.92 -14.60 0.94
C ARG A 169 -3.78 -13.15 0.48
N LEU A 170 -3.00 -12.36 1.21
CA LEU A 170 -2.84 -10.92 0.95
C LEU A 170 -1.46 -10.40 1.34
N TYR A 171 -1.13 -9.22 0.82
CA TYR A 171 -0.01 -8.40 1.30
C TYR A 171 -0.53 -7.42 2.34
N LEU A 172 0.25 -7.16 3.38
CA LEU A 172 -0.12 -6.23 4.44
C LEU A 172 0.74 -4.96 4.34
N ILE A 173 0.13 -3.80 4.44
CA ILE A 173 0.83 -2.51 4.59
C ILE A 173 0.51 -1.97 5.99
N LEU A 174 1.54 -1.61 6.74
CA LEU A 174 1.44 -1.03 8.08
C LEU A 174 1.96 0.41 8.05
N ASP A 175 1.16 1.36 8.52
CA ASP A 175 1.66 2.69 8.85
C ASP A 175 2.70 2.58 9.98
N VAL A 176 3.93 3.00 9.73
CA VAL A 176 4.93 3.19 10.77
C VAL A 176 4.80 4.61 11.26
N ASN A 177 4.26 4.72 12.47
CA ASN A 177 4.38 5.92 13.28
C ASN A 177 5.83 6.08 13.73
N ASP A 178 6.65 6.77 12.94
CA ASP A 178 7.72 7.50 13.58
C ASP A 178 7.10 8.74 14.25
N HIS A 179 7.48 8.94 15.50
CA HIS A 179 7.07 10.04 16.36
C HIS A 179 7.29 11.41 15.72
#